data_AF-A0A9X7CH93-F1
#
_entry.id   AF-A0A9X7CH93-F1
#
_cell.length_a   1.000
_cell.length_b   1.000
_cell.length_c   1.000
_cell.angle_alpha   90.00
_cell.angle_beta   90.00
_cell.angle_gamma   90.00
#
_symmetry.space_group_name_H-M   'P 1'
#
loop_
_entity.id
_entity.type
_entity.pdbx_description
1 polymer ?
#
loop_
_entity_poly.entity_id
_entity_poly.type
_entity_poly.pdbx_seq_one_letter_code
_entity_poly.pdbx_strand_id
1 'polypeptide(L)' 'KVVLFLLVGAAAQLDTALGSNSAIREATIFFFMGNELLSLLENAGRMGIPLPQALTNAVEILGGKQKQEEKKGDVQ' A
#
# COMPACT_ATOMS: atom_id res chain seq x y z
N LYS A 1 -0.68 -7.46 10.59
CA LYS A 1 0.62 -7.57 9.89
C LYS A 1 1.01 -9.01 9.54
N VAL A 2 0.70 -10.03 10.36
CA VAL A 2 0.95 -11.45 10.02
C VAL A 2 0.32 -11.87 8.68
N VAL A 3 -0.89 -11.39 8.39
CA VAL A 3 -1.61 -11.65 7.12
C VAL A 3 -0.79 -11.21 5.90
N LEU A 4 0.01 -10.14 5.99
CA LEU A 4 0.86 -9.68 4.89
C LEU A 4 1.89 -10.75 4.49
N PHE A 5 2.53 -11.36 5.48
CA PHE A 5 3.50 -12.43 5.24
C PHE A 5 2.84 -13.68 4.64
N LEU A 6 1.62 -14.01 5.08
CA LEU A 6 0.86 -15.12 4.49
C LEU A 6 0.52 -14.85 3.02
N LEU A 7 0.08 -13.63 2.69
CA LEU A 7 -0.25 -13.26 1.31
C LEU A 7 0.98 -13.22 0.40
N VAL A 8 2.11 -12.69 0.89
CA VAL A 8 3.37 -12.72 0.14
C VAL A 8 3.87 -14.15 -0.06
N GLY A 9 3.73 -15.02 0.95
CA GLY A 9 4.03 -16.45 0.83
C GLY A 9 3.15 -17.15 -0.21
N ALA A 10 1.84 -16.88 -0.21
CA ALA A 10 0.92 -17.40 -1.21
C ALA A 10 1.26 -16.91 -2.63
N ALA A 11 1.58 -15.62 -2.79
CA ALA A 11 2.03 -15.05 -4.06
C ALA A 11 3.32 -15.70 -4.57
N ALA A 12 4.26 -16.02 -3.68
CA ALA A 12 5.49 -16.73 -4.03
C ALA A 12 5.23 -18.16 -4.54
N GLN A 13 4.26 -18.87 -3.94
CA GLN A 13 3.85 -20.18 -4.44
C GLN A 13 3.17 -20.05 -5.80
N LEU A 14 2.34 -19.01 -5.99
CA LEU A 14 1.68 -18.76 -7.27
C LEU A 14 2.69 -18.43 -8.37
N ASP A 15 3.74 -17.66 -8.07
CA ASP A 15 4.82 -17.42 -9.04
C ASP A 15 5.51 -18.69 -9.50
N THR A 16 5.72 -19.63 -8.57
CA THR A 16 6.33 -20.93 -8.87
C THR A 16 5.40 -21.79 -9.72
N ALA A 17 4.10 -21.78 -9.43
CA ALA A 17 3.10 -22.55 -10.16
C ALA A 17 2.86 -22.03 -11.60
N LEU A 18 2.90 -20.71 -11.79
CA LEU A 18 2.62 -20.06 -13.08
C LEU A 18 3.88 -19.75 -13.91
N GLY A 19 5.08 -19.91 -13.32
CA GLY A 19 6.33 -19.55 -13.98
C GLY A 19 6.51 -18.05 -14.19
N SER A 20 5.85 -17.21 -13.40
CA SER A 20 5.83 -15.74 -13.56
C SER A 20 7.08 -15.02 -13.03
N ASN A 21 8.16 -15.76 -12.76
CA ASN A 21 9.48 -15.24 -12.40
C ASN A 21 9.43 -14.11 -11.34
N SER A 22 8.67 -14.34 -10.27
CA SER A 22 8.51 -13.43 -9.11
C SER A 22 7.60 -12.22 -9.30
N ALA A 23 7.03 -12.00 -10.48
CA ALA A 23 6.22 -10.82 -10.77
C ALA A 23 5.03 -10.65 -9.81
N ILE A 24 4.37 -11.74 -9.41
CA ILE A 24 3.19 -11.70 -8.54
C ILE A 24 3.59 -11.36 -7.10
N ARG A 25 4.67 -11.98 -6.60
CA ARG A 25 5.24 -11.70 -5.29
C ARG A 25 5.68 -10.24 -5.20
N GLU A 26 6.39 -9.74 -6.21
CA GLU A 26 6.85 -8.35 -6.24
C GLU A 26 5.68 -7.37 -6.27
N ALA A 27 4.67 -7.61 -7.12
CA ALA A 27 3.46 -6.79 -7.15
C ALA A 27 2.73 -6.78 -5.80
N THR A 28 2.64 -7.93 -5.14
CA THR A 28 2.03 -8.06 -3.81
C THR A 28 2.81 -7.24 -2.77
N ILE A 29 4.14 -7.32 -2.78
CA ILE A 29 4.99 -6.53 -1.88
C ILE A 29 4.81 -5.03 -2.14
N PHE A 30 4.89 -4.56 -3.39
CA PHE A 30 4.75 -3.14 -3.72
C PHE A 30 3.36 -2.60 -3.39
N PHE A 31 2.31 -3.40 -3.59
CA PHE A 31 0.95 -3.03 -3.21
C PHE A 31 0.84 -2.69 -1.72
N PHE A 32 1.33 -3.58 -0.85
CA PHE A 32 1.29 -3.35 0.59
C PHE A 32 2.29 -2.29 1.06
N MET A 33 3.45 -2.19 0.40
CA MET A 33 4.43 -1.14 0.66
C MET A 33 3.88 0.26 0.36
N GLY A 34 3.06 0.41 -0.68
CA GLY A 34 2.43 1.68 -1.03
C GLY A 34 1.58 2.27 0.11
N ASN A 35 0.83 1.44 0.82
CA ASN A 35 0.00 1.88 1.95
C ASN A 35 0.83 2.34 3.15
N GLU A 36 1.93 1.64 3.45
CA GLU A 36 2.86 2.04 4.52
C GLU A 36 3.62 3.31 4.11
N LEU A 37 4.03 3.43 2.85
CA LEU A 37 4.68 4.63 2.32
C LEU A 37 3.77 5.86 2.39
N LEU A 38 2.49 5.71 2.05
CA LEU A 38 1.50 6.79 2.17
C LEU A 38 1.34 7.24 3.62
N SER A 39 1.23 6.28 4.55
CA SER A 39 1.15 6.54 6.00
C SER A 39 2.40 7.26 6.52
N LEU A 40 3.60 6.90 6.02
CA LEU A 40 4.86 7.57 6.34
C LEU A 40 4.88 9.01 5.82
N LEU A 41 4.46 9.24 4.58
CA LEU A 41 4.41 10.58 3.98
C LEU A 41 3.42 11.49 4.72
N GLU A 42 2.26 10.98 5.11
CA GLU A 42 1.32 11.75 5.93
C GLU A 42 1.96 12.17 7.26
N ASN A 43 2.67 11.26 7.93
CA ASN A 43 3.34 11.58 9.20
C ASN A 43 4.49 12.58 9.00
N ALA A 44 5.27 12.44 7.93
CA ALA A 44 6.32 13.39 7.58
C ALA A 44 5.76 14.82 7.38
N GLY A 45 4.63 14.95 6.67
CA GLY A 45 3.93 16.23 6.52
C GLY A 45 3.46 16.80 7.86
N ARG A 46 2.91 15.97 8.76
CA ARG A 46 2.50 16.39 10.12
C ARG A 46 3.69 16.86 10.97
N MET A 47 4.88 16.31 10.75
CA MET A 47 6.12 16.73 11.41
C MET A 47 6.73 18.01 10.82
N GLY A 48 6.11 18.60 9.78
CA GLY A 48 6.61 19.80 9.10
C GLY A 48 7.79 19.52 8.17
N ILE A 49 8.03 18.26 7.80
CA ILE A 49 9.05 17.91 6.81
C ILE A 49 8.55 18.40 5.44
N PRO A 50 9.32 19.24 4.72
CA PRO A 50 8.90 19.75 3.43
C PRO A 50 8.82 18.61 2.42
N LEU A 51 7.62 18.34 1.90
CA LEU A 51 7.38 17.36 0.85
C LEU A 51 7.30 18.06 -0.52
N PRO A 52 7.91 17.49 -1.57
CA PRO A 52 7.70 17.93 -2.95
C PRO A 52 6.21 17.95 -3.31
N GLN A 53 5.80 18.92 -4.14
CA GLN A 53 4.39 19.13 -4.51
C GLN A 53 3.72 17.87 -5.08
N ALA A 54 4.44 17.09 -5.88
CA ALA A 54 3.93 15.83 -6.42
C ALA A 54 3.57 14.82 -5.32
N LEU A 55 4.37 14.72 -4.25
CA LEU A 55 4.10 13.82 -3.13
C LEU A 55 2.95 14.34 -2.27
N THR A 56 2.89 15.64 -2.01
CA THR A 56 1.76 16.26 -1.29
C THR A 56 0.44 15.99 -2.00
N ASN A 57 0.39 16.22 -3.32
CA ASN A 57 -0.81 15.95 -4.13
C ASN A 57 -1.19 14.47 -4.11
N ALA A 58 -0.20 13.57 -4.19
CA ALA A 58 -0.44 12.13 -4.12
C ALA A 58 -1.05 11.73 -2.77
N VAL A 59 -0.54 12.27 -1.66
CA VAL A 59 -1.06 12.03 -0.31
C VAL A 59 -2.52 12.49 -0.19
N GLU A 60 -2.85 13.69 -0.67
CA GLU A 60 -4.21 14.23 -0.62
C GLU A 60 -5.21 13.38 -1.43
N ILE A 61 -4.84 13.00 -2.65
CA ILE A 61 -5.72 12.22 -3.54
C ILE A 61 -5.90 10.79 -3.04
N LEU A 62 -4.81 10.12 -2.67
CA LEU A 62 -4.82 8.70 -2.30
C LEU A 62 -5.34 8.50 -0.87
N GLY A 63 -4.88 9.30 0.09
CA GLY A 63 -5.33 9.23 1.48
C GLY A 63 -6.81 9.60 1.65
N GLY A 64 -7.31 10.53 0.83
CA GLY A 64 -8.73 10.89 0.80
C GLY A 64 -9.64 9.74 0.33
N LYS A 65 -9.19 8.97 -0.67
CA LYS A 65 -9.93 7.80 -1.17
C LYS A 65 -9.96 6.65 -0.15
N GLN A 66 -8.84 6.34 0.50
CA GLN A 66 -8.78 5.29 1.52
C GLN A 66 -9.77 5.55 2.67
N LYS A 67 -9.84 6.78 3.19
CA LYS A 67 -10.79 7.15 4.25
C LYS A 67 -12.26 7.03 3.83
N GLN A 68 -12.57 7.17 2.54
CA GLN A 68 -13.93 6.95 2.03
C GLN A 68 -14.28 5.46 1.90
N GLU A 69 -13.30 4.62 1.55
CA GLU A 69 -13.50 3.17 1.48
C GLU A 69 -13.70 2.56 2.87
N GLU A 70 -12.91 2.96 3.87
CA GLU A 70 -13.10 2.52 5.27
C GLU A 70 -14.52 2.85 5.78
N LYS A 71 -15.00 4.08 5.56
CA LYS A 71 -16.35 4.51 5.97
C LYS A 71 -17.49 3.75 5.28
N LYS A 72 -17.27 3.15 4.11
CA LYS A 72 -18.29 2.32 3.44
C LYS A 72 -18.29 0.87 3.94
N GLY A 73 -17.17 0.42 4.50
CA GLY A 73 -17.06 -0.90 5.14
C GLY A 73 -17.77 -0.97 6.49
N ASP A 74 -17.81 0.14 7.24
CA ASP A 74 -18.37 0.18 8.60
C ASP A 74 -19.90 0.37 8.66
N VAL A 75 -20.57 0.65 7.53
CA VAL A 75 -22.04 0.86 7.45
C VAL A 75 -22.75 -0.36 6.86
N GLN A 76 -22.12 -1.54 6.88
CA GLN A 76 -22.71 -2.83 6.50
C GLN A 76 -22.77 -3.79 7.67
#